data_AF-A0A847CIE3-F1
#
_entry.id   AF-A0A847CIE3-F1
#
_cell.length_a   1.000
_cell.length_b   1.000
_cell.length_c   1.000
_cell.angle_alpha   90.00
_cell.angle_beta   90.00
_cell.angle_gamma   90.00
#
_symmetry.space_group_name_H-M   'P 1'
#
loop_
_entity.id
_entity.type
_entity.pdbx_description
1 polymer ?
#
loop_
_entity_poly.entity_id
_entity_poly.type
_entity_poly.pdbx_seq_one_letter_code
_entity_poly.pdbx_strand_id
1 'polypeptide(L)' 'MICKYCGHKSHSGTKASCSCSPTGIHVYMEEKDRYICEYCGHKSTSGTRSSCSKSPTKHHVWSN' A
#
# COMPACT_ATOMS: atom_id res chain seq x y z
N MET A 1 -5.55 -10.40 -1.76
CA MET A 1 -5.48 -8.94 -1.94
C MET A 1 -4.41 -8.36 -1.02
N ILE A 2 -3.83 -7.22 -1.38
CA ILE A 2 -2.78 -6.55 -0.62
C ILE A 2 -3.16 -5.09 -0.32
N CYS A 3 -2.88 -4.60 0.88
CA CYS A 3 -3.15 -3.20 1.23
C CYS A 3 -2.14 -2.27 0.55
N LYS A 4 -2.63 -1.30 -0.22
CA LYS A 4 -1.78 -0.39 -0.99
C LYS A 4 -0.90 0.55 -0.16
N TYR A 5 -1.21 0.72 1.13
CA TYR A 5 -0.50 1.62 2.04
C TYR A 5 0.52 0.92 2.96
N CYS A 6 0.35 -0.37 3.22
CA CYS A 6 1.17 -1.07 4.22
C CYS A 6 1.58 -2.50 3.84
N GLY A 7 1.08 -3.04 2.73
CA GLY A 7 1.43 -4.39 2.27
C GLY A 7 0.74 -5.52 3.01
N HIS A 8 -0.18 -5.20 3.91
CA HIS A 8 -0.97 -6.21 4.61
C HIS A 8 -1.76 -7.06 3.62
N LYS A 9 -1.54 -8.38 3.64
CA LYS A 9 -2.25 -9.33 2.78
C LYS A 9 -3.52 -9.80 3.50
N SER A 10 -4.64 -9.81 2.79
CA SER A 10 -5.89 -10.38 3.29
C SER A 10 -6.58 -11.17 2.18
N HIS A 11 -7.17 -12.29 2.57
CA HIS A 11 -7.92 -13.16 1.69
C HIS A 11 -9.38 -12.69 1.52
N SER A 12 -9.94 -12.03 2.53
CA SER A 12 -11.35 -11.64 2.60
C SER A 12 -11.62 -10.13 2.50
N GLY A 13 -10.57 -9.30 2.43
CA GLY A 13 -10.72 -7.84 2.26
C GLY A 13 -11.31 -7.13 3.47
N THR A 14 -11.29 -7.77 4.64
CA THR A 14 -11.83 -7.24 5.88
C THR A 14 -11.22 -5.87 6.19
N LYS A 15 -12.09 -4.86 6.35
CA LYS A 15 -11.70 -3.49 6.68
C LYS A 15 -11.22 -3.40 8.13
N ALA A 16 -10.03 -3.93 8.39
CA ALA A 16 -9.30 -3.71 9.63
C ALA A 16 -8.59 -2.34 9.60
N SER A 17 -8.17 -1.85 10.77
CA SER A 17 -7.54 -0.55 10.89
C SER A 17 -6.14 -0.53 10.27
N CYS A 18 -5.78 0.57 9.60
CA CYS A 18 -4.49 0.77 8.98
C CYS A 18 -3.99 2.19 9.23
N SER A 19 -2.95 2.33 10.05
CA SER A 19 -2.34 3.63 10.38
C SER A 19 -1.58 4.28 9.21
N CYS A 20 -1.29 3.52 8.15
CA CYS A 20 -0.63 4.03 6.95
C CYS A 20 -1.63 4.59 5.93
N SER A 21 -2.91 4.28 6.11
CA SER A 21 -4.00 4.76 5.26
C SER A 21 -4.53 6.08 5.79
N PRO A 22 -4.80 7.07 4.93
CA PRO A 22 -5.39 8.34 5.36
C PRO A 22 -6.82 8.16 5.89
N THR A 23 -7.50 7.07 5.53
CA THR A 23 -8.84 6.74 6.02
C THR A 23 -8.83 5.89 7.29
N GLY A 24 -7.65 5.55 7.83
CA GLY A 24 -7.50 4.74 9.04
C GLY A 24 -7.88 3.26 8.87
N ILE A 25 -8.19 2.81 7.65
CA ILE A 25 -8.56 1.43 7.32
C ILE A 25 -7.73 0.89 6.16
N HIS A 26 -7.56 -0.43 6.08
CA HIS A 26 -6.90 -1.06 4.94
C HIS A 26 -7.66 -0.80 3.64
N VAL A 27 -6.91 -0.41 2.61
CA VAL A 27 -7.41 -0.26 1.23
C VAL A 27 -6.70 -1.30 0.39
N TYR A 28 -7.45 -2.35 0.04
CA TYR A 28 -6.94 -3.51 -0.65
C TYR A 28 -6.96 -3.34 -2.17
N MET A 29 -5.97 -3.91 -2.83
CA MET A 29 -5.88 -4.08 -4.28
C MET A 29 -5.49 -5.52 -4.61
N GLU A 30 -5.57 -5.90 -5.88
CA GLU A 30 -5.06 -7.20 -6.33
C GLU A 30 -3.54 -7.32 -6.12
N GLU A 31 -3.12 -8.53 -5.77
CA GLU A 31 -1.71 -8.86 -5.66
C GLU A 31 -1.10 -9.02 -7.06
N LYS A 32 0.10 -8.47 -7.28
CA LYS A 32 0.83 -8.52 -8.54
C LYS A 32 2.32 -8.69 -8.26
N ASP A 33 3.07 -9.13 -9.26
CA ASP A 33 4.53 -9.30 -9.16
C ASP A 33 5.30 -7.97 -9.04
N ARG A 34 4.66 -6.85 -9.42
CA ARG A 34 5.29 -5.52 -9.42
C ARG A 34 4.30 -4.45 -8.98
N TYR A 35 4.80 -3.57 -8.13
CA TYR A 35 4.11 -2.41 -7.59
C TYR A 35 4.91 -1.15 -7.89
N ILE A 36 4.21 -0.08 -8.21
CA ILE A 36 4.80 1.23 -8.48
C ILE A 36 4.21 2.23 -7.50
N CYS A 37 5.06 3.03 -6.85
CA CYS A 37 4.57 4.06 -5.96
C CYS A 37 3.96 5.22 -6.77
N GLU A 38 2.70 5.57 -6.48
CA GLU A 38 1.94 6.63 -7.16
C GLU A 38 2.61 8.01 -7.08
N TYR A 39 3.45 8.24 -6.06
CA TYR A 39 4.04 9.55 -5.76
C TYR A 39 5.50 9.71 -6.19
N CYS A 40 6.30 8.63 -6.17
CA CYS A 40 7.73 8.71 -6.46
C CYS A 40 8.19 7.78 -7.59
N GLY A 41 7.31 6.95 -8.15
CA GLY A 41 7.65 6.01 -9.22
C GLY A 41 8.54 4.84 -8.80
N HIS A 42 8.88 4.73 -7.50
CA HIS A 42 9.66 3.61 -6.98
C HIS A 42 8.95 2.28 -7.29
N LYS A 43 9.71 1.30 -7.78
CA LYS A 43 9.20 -0.03 -8.13
C LYS A 43 9.59 -1.01 -7.04
N SER A 44 8.64 -1.84 -6.63
CA SER A 44 8.89 -2.90 -5.65
C SER A 44 8.18 -4.17 -6.09
N THR A 45 8.78 -5.32 -5.83
CA THR A 45 8.11 -6.63 -5.98
C THR A 45 7.25 -6.97 -4.77
N SER A 46 7.29 -6.13 -3.72
CA SER A 46 6.55 -6.31 -2.48
C SER A 46 5.88 -5.00 -2.10
N GLY A 47 4.56 -5.00 -1.87
CA GLY A 47 3.82 -3.82 -1.42
C GLY A 47 4.11 -3.40 0.01
N THR A 48 5.32 -3.61 0.52
CA THR A 48 5.70 -3.43 1.93
C THR A 48 5.55 -2.01 2.41
N ARG A 49 5.31 -1.85 3.72
CA ARG A 49 5.37 -0.56 4.41
C ARG A 49 6.79 -0.01 4.32
N SER A 50 6.98 1.01 3.49
CA SER A 50 8.26 1.69 3.31
C SER A 50 8.02 3.19 3.23
N SER A 51 9.00 3.99 3.64
CA SER A 51 8.86 5.44 3.74
C SER A 51 8.97 6.10 2.37
N CYS A 52 8.08 7.05 2.08
CA CYS A 52 8.12 7.84 0.85
C CYS A 52 7.90 9.31 1.19
N SER A 53 8.94 10.13 1.09
CA SER A 53 8.87 11.57 1.38
C SER A 53 8.01 12.36 0.38
N LYS A 54 7.74 11.78 -0.79
CA LYS A 54 6.86 12.36 -1.82
C LYS A 54 5.39 12.05 -1.58
N SER A 55 5.08 11.10 -0.70
CA SER A 55 3.72 10.72 -0.36
C SER A 55 3.19 11.56 0.82
N PRO A 56 1.91 11.98 0.80
CA PRO A 56 1.29 12.74 1.89
C PRO A 56 1.22 11.94 3.19
N THR A 57 1.13 10.61 3.12
CA THR A 57 1.15 9.73 4.30
C THR A 57 2.56 9.40 4.78
N LYS A 58 3.60 9.98 4.15
CA LYS A 58 5.03 9.68 4.37
C LYS A 58 5.41 8.21 4.14
N HIS A 59 4.51 7.42 3.54
CA HIS A 59 4.70 6.02 3.19
C HIS A 59 4.39 5.79 1.71
N HIS A 60 5.04 4.82 1.08
CA HIS A 60 4.71 4.46 -0.29
C HIS A 60 3.24 4.06 -0.40
N VAL A 61 2.57 4.64 -1.39
CA VAL A 61 1.25 4.20 -1.82
C VAL A 61 1.45 3.46 -3.13
N TRP A 62 1.21 2.17 -3.09
CA TRP A 62 1.48 1.25 -4.18
C TRP A 62 0.30 1.19 -5.15
N SER A 63 0.61 1.14 -6.43
CA SER A 63 -0.34 0.88 -7.51
C SER A 63 0.20 -0.22 -8.43
N ASN A 64 -0.72 -0.78 -9.22
CA ASN A 64 -0.55 -1.96 -10.07
C ASN A 64 -0.21 -1.62 -11.52
#